data_AF-A0A6N9NV49-F1
#
_entry.id   AF-A0A6N9NV49-F1
#
_cell.length_a   1.000
_cell.length_b   1.000
_cell.length_c   1.000
_cell.angle_alpha   90.00
_cell.angle_beta   90.00
_cell.angle_gamma   90.00
#
_symmetry.space_group_name_H-M   'P 1'
#
loop_
_entity.id
_entity.type
_entity.pdbx_description
1 polymer ?
#
loop_
_entity_poly.entity_id
_entity_poly.type
_entity_poly.pdbx_seq_one_letter_code
_entity_poly.pdbx_strand_id
1 'polypeptide(L)'
;MKKVILFLASICCFLLGGTPVLAAENDDAKNYISEFVQEISKDEDYAIWTESTPIFGYELYGADLENIVGDLYYMNSNGENVGYVIINREGNTILEFSVGTPAYDNMSETLKTDEAKRVYVNAMPAVLNGTIYSELNMSGETLKSFDAFTGAELMYDPHEQGGNCIVGAISNLMWHWSINGYSNLANGMTFEGVEAEIDRLINSHGGYANDNIPATIKDYVKSKDNSYSVTVTNKWNPSFTNVKSEVGSRPCLLGFAAGSPYSDKEGHMTVCVGTREVNGVQYCKVMDGWSTSISEKKWGSYNDFMSKVKLSK
;
A
#
# COMPACT_ATOMS: atom_id res chain seq x y z
N MET A 1 63.38 37.22 11.28
CA MET A 1 62.05 37.65 11.77
C MET A 1 61.31 38.39 10.67
N LYS A 2 60.06 37.98 10.43
CA LYS A 2 59.01 38.64 9.63
C LYS A 2 59.28 38.82 8.13
N LYS A 3 58.67 37.95 7.32
CA LYS A 3 57.92 38.28 6.07
C LYS A 3 57.57 37.00 5.28
N VAL A 4 56.65 36.17 5.79
CA VAL A 4 55.88 35.20 4.98
C VAL A 4 54.54 34.93 5.67
N ILE A 5 53.71 35.94 5.93
CA ILE A 5 52.29 35.74 6.29
C ILE A 5 51.51 36.96 5.82
N LEU A 6 51.24 37.08 4.52
CA LEU A 6 50.21 37.98 4.01
C LEU A 6 49.91 37.69 2.53
N PHE A 7 49.60 36.43 2.20
CA PHE A 7 49.04 36.09 0.87
C PHE A 7 48.24 34.78 0.88
N LEU A 8 47.48 34.54 1.96
CA LEU A 8 46.65 33.33 2.14
C LEU A 8 45.35 33.66 2.89
N ALA A 9 44.77 34.83 2.61
CA ALA A 9 43.50 35.28 3.19
C ALA A 9 42.45 35.68 2.14
N SER A 10 42.62 35.27 0.88
CA SER A 10 41.66 35.59 -0.20
C SER A 10 41.27 34.40 -1.09
N ILE A 11 41.62 33.18 -0.70
CA ILE A 11 41.19 31.94 -1.40
C ILE A 11 40.69 30.91 -0.37
N CYS A 12 39.75 31.31 0.50
CA CYS A 12 39.00 30.38 1.35
C CYS A 12 37.49 30.68 1.42
N CYS A 13 36.96 31.59 0.59
CA CYS A 13 35.54 31.97 0.64
C CYS A 13 34.71 31.49 -0.57
N PHE A 14 35.16 30.48 -1.32
CA PHE A 14 34.40 29.94 -2.46
C PHE A 14 34.29 28.40 -2.49
N LEU A 15 34.29 27.74 -1.32
CA LEU A 15 33.97 26.31 -1.21
C LEU A 15 32.96 26.00 -0.08
N LEU A 16 32.07 26.95 0.21
CA LEU A 16 30.90 26.74 1.07
C LEU A 16 29.64 27.05 0.26
N GLY A 17 29.26 26.08 -0.57
CA GLY A 17 28.05 26.16 -1.37
C GLY A 17 27.81 24.82 -2.04
N GLY A 18 27.11 23.93 -1.35
CA GLY A 18 26.71 22.63 -1.88
C GLY A 18 27.29 21.44 -1.12
N THR A 19 27.16 21.39 0.21
CA THR A 19 26.95 20.09 0.83
C THR A 19 25.47 19.75 0.61
N PRO A 20 25.12 18.67 -0.13
CA PRO A 20 23.80 18.11 0.02
C PRO A 20 23.61 17.83 1.51
N VAL A 21 22.40 18.07 2.00
CA VAL A 21 22.00 17.62 3.34
C VAL A 21 22.11 16.10 3.31
N LEU A 22 23.30 15.58 3.66
CA LEU A 22 23.46 14.27 4.23
C LEU A 22 22.67 14.34 5.53
N ALA A 23 21.38 13.99 5.47
CA ALA A 23 20.64 13.59 6.64
C ALA A 23 21.53 12.55 7.33
N ALA A 24 22.02 12.90 8.51
CA ALA A 24 22.94 12.07 9.27
C ALA A 24 22.35 10.66 9.38
N GLU A 25 23.16 9.64 9.07
CA GLU A 25 22.95 8.28 9.53
C GLU A 25 22.57 8.35 11.01
N ASN A 26 21.31 8.09 11.35
CA ASN A 26 20.91 8.18 12.75
C ASN A 26 21.37 6.89 13.44
N ASP A 27 22.40 7.00 14.28
CA ASP A 27 22.89 5.89 15.11
C ASP A 27 21.74 5.21 15.87
N ASP A 28 20.70 5.97 16.25
CA ASP A 28 19.53 5.43 16.94
C ASP A 28 18.73 4.46 16.08
N ALA A 29 18.56 4.74 14.78
CA ALA A 29 17.85 3.85 13.85
C ALA A 29 18.64 2.56 13.62
N LYS A 30 19.97 2.66 13.45
CA LYS A 30 20.84 1.49 13.32
C LYS A 30 20.81 0.64 14.59
N ASN A 31 20.87 1.26 15.77
CA ASN A 31 20.78 0.57 17.05
C ASN A 31 19.42 -0.14 17.20
N TYR A 32 18.31 0.55 16.91
CA TYR A 32 16.97 -0.03 16.97
C TYR A 32 16.83 -1.23 16.02
N ILE A 33 17.34 -1.11 14.79
CA ILE A 33 17.37 -2.22 13.83
C ILE A 33 18.23 -3.37 14.34
N SER A 34 19.41 -3.10 14.90
CA SER A 34 20.28 -4.14 15.46
C SER A 34 19.62 -4.88 16.63
N GLU A 35 18.89 -4.18 17.51
CA GLU A 35 18.10 -4.81 18.58
C GLU A 35 16.98 -5.70 18.00
N PHE A 36 16.23 -5.18 17.03
CA PHE A 36 15.19 -5.95 16.32
C PHE A 36 15.76 -7.19 15.63
N VAL A 37 16.91 -7.06 14.95
CA VAL A 37 17.59 -8.16 14.26
C VAL A 37 18.01 -9.26 15.23
N GLN A 38 18.56 -8.90 16.40
CA GLN A 38 18.93 -9.87 17.44
C GLN A 38 17.72 -10.64 17.98
N GLU A 39 16.54 -10.02 18.00
CA GLU A 39 15.31 -10.69 18.41
C GLU A 39 14.81 -11.65 17.33
N ILE A 40 14.69 -11.18 16.09
CA ILE A 40 14.08 -11.95 15.01
C ILE A 40 14.99 -13.04 14.46
N SER A 41 16.31 -12.90 14.55
CA SER A 41 17.27 -13.92 14.09
C SER A 41 17.24 -15.20 14.94
N LYS A 42 16.47 -15.22 16.05
CA LYS A 42 16.17 -16.44 16.82
C LYS A 42 15.17 -17.34 16.09
N ASP A 43 14.41 -16.79 15.16
CA ASP A 43 13.56 -17.54 14.25
C ASP A 43 14.44 -18.16 13.15
N GLU A 44 14.21 -19.44 12.83
CA GLU A 44 14.99 -20.18 11.83
C GLU A 44 14.93 -19.52 10.45
N ASP A 45 13.81 -18.87 10.10
CA ASP A 45 13.62 -18.20 8.81
C ASP A 45 14.53 -16.96 8.64
N TYR A 46 15.03 -16.39 9.74
CA TYR A 46 15.88 -15.20 9.77
C TYR A 46 17.25 -15.46 10.41
N ALA A 47 17.61 -16.73 10.64
CA ALA A 47 18.88 -17.09 11.28
C ALA A 47 20.11 -16.54 10.54
N ILE A 48 20.03 -16.33 9.22
CA ILE A 48 21.09 -15.72 8.40
C ILE A 48 21.40 -14.27 8.79
N TRP A 49 20.50 -13.59 9.51
CA TRP A 49 20.71 -12.24 10.03
C TRP A 49 21.47 -12.21 11.35
N THR A 50 21.80 -13.36 11.93
CA THR A 50 22.65 -13.43 13.12
C THR A 50 23.96 -12.69 12.85
N GLU A 51 24.27 -11.71 13.70
CA GLU A 51 25.45 -10.84 13.58
C GLU A 51 25.48 -9.95 12.32
N SER A 52 24.38 -9.87 11.56
CA SER A 52 24.29 -8.94 10.45
C SER A 52 24.27 -7.49 10.94
N THR A 53 24.79 -6.59 10.11
CA THR A 53 24.88 -5.16 10.41
C THR A 53 24.00 -4.36 9.45
N PRO A 54 23.24 -3.37 9.95
CA PRO A 54 22.44 -2.52 9.10
C PRO A 54 23.31 -1.52 8.33
N ILE A 55 23.22 -1.56 7.01
CA ILE A 55 23.86 -0.61 6.09
C ILE A 55 22.76 0.21 5.42
N PHE A 56 22.85 1.53 5.53
CA PHE A 56 21.89 2.42 4.90
C PHE A 56 21.88 2.23 3.37
N GLY A 57 20.70 2.10 2.79
CA GLY A 57 20.49 2.02 1.35
C GLY A 57 20.03 3.35 0.78
N TYR A 58 18.78 3.73 1.08
CA TYR A 58 18.16 4.95 0.57
C TYR A 58 16.92 5.36 1.37
N GLU A 59 16.56 6.63 1.23
CA GLU A 59 15.32 7.21 1.75
C GLU A 59 14.11 6.79 0.90
N LEU A 60 12.94 6.71 1.53
CA LEU A 60 11.66 6.38 0.92
C LEU A 60 10.66 7.51 1.12
N TYR A 61 10.07 7.96 0.02
CA TYR A 61 9.08 9.03 -0.01
C TYR A 61 7.68 8.49 0.27
N GLY A 62 6.83 9.34 0.87
CA GLY A 62 5.43 9.05 1.11
C GLY A 62 4.54 9.33 -0.11
N ALA A 63 3.22 9.26 0.11
CA ALA A 63 2.22 9.48 -0.93
C ALA A 63 2.23 10.91 -1.50
N ASP A 64 2.72 11.89 -0.73
CA ASP A 64 2.87 13.26 -1.20
C ASP A 64 4.05 13.46 -2.16
N LEU A 65 4.89 12.42 -2.36
CA LEU A 65 6.06 12.42 -3.23
C LEU A 65 7.14 13.45 -2.84
N GLU A 66 6.99 14.10 -1.69
CA GLU A 66 7.83 15.21 -1.22
C GLU A 66 8.51 14.87 0.10
N ASN A 67 7.76 14.30 1.04
CA ASN A 67 8.26 13.98 2.37
C ASN A 67 8.78 12.55 2.44
N ILE A 68 9.91 12.38 3.12
CA ILE A 68 10.48 11.08 3.42
C ILE A 68 9.73 10.50 4.61
N VAL A 69 9.17 9.30 4.44
CA VAL A 69 8.39 8.59 5.47
C VAL A 69 9.17 7.46 6.13
N GLY A 70 10.30 7.05 5.54
CA GLY A 70 11.14 6.01 6.09
C GLY A 70 12.45 5.83 5.33
N ASP A 71 13.29 4.96 5.87
CA ASP A 71 14.61 4.64 5.35
C ASP A 71 14.73 3.12 5.15
N LEU A 72 15.37 2.70 4.07
CA LEU A 72 15.74 1.31 3.84
C LEU A 72 17.18 1.05 4.26
N TYR A 73 17.39 -0.02 5.02
CA TYR A 73 18.70 -0.55 5.41
C TYR A 73 18.86 -1.98 4.91
N TYR A 74 20.00 -2.28 4.29
CA TYR A 74 20.41 -3.65 3.96
C TYR A 74 21.00 -4.34 5.17
N MET A 75 20.61 -5.59 5.41
CA MET A 75 21.25 -6.43 6.41
C MET A 75 22.49 -7.04 5.77
N ASN A 76 23.67 -6.68 6.28
CA ASN A 76 24.93 -7.16 5.74
C ASN A 76 25.56 -8.19 6.66
N SER A 77 25.85 -9.38 6.13
CA SER A 77 26.57 -10.44 6.82
C SER A 77 27.80 -10.82 6.00
N ASN A 78 28.98 -10.71 6.60
CA ASN A 78 30.26 -11.02 5.94
C ASN A 78 30.50 -10.29 4.61
N GLY A 79 30.00 -9.06 4.46
CA GLY A 79 30.15 -8.27 3.24
C GLY A 79 29.09 -8.54 2.18
N GLU A 80 28.14 -9.44 2.43
CA GLU A 80 27.02 -9.73 1.52
C GLU A 80 25.70 -9.21 2.08
N ASN A 81 24.84 -8.67 1.20
CA ASN A 81 23.48 -8.28 1.56
C ASN A 81 22.61 -9.52 1.65
N VAL A 82 22.11 -9.80 2.85
CA VAL A 82 21.30 -11.00 3.18
C VAL A 82 19.83 -10.64 3.48
N GLY A 83 19.44 -9.40 3.20
CA GLY A 83 18.08 -8.91 3.37
C GLY A 83 18.01 -7.40 3.52
N TYR A 84 16.83 -6.89 3.89
CA TYR A 84 16.62 -5.47 4.19
C TYR A 84 15.55 -5.26 5.27
N VAL A 85 15.59 -4.05 5.83
CA VAL A 85 14.64 -3.50 6.79
C VAL A 85 14.25 -2.10 6.33
N ILE A 86 12.95 -1.79 6.39
CA ILE A 86 12.43 -0.43 6.24
C ILE A 86 11.99 0.04 7.63
N ILE A 87 12.53 1.18 8.06
CA ILE A 87 12.20 1.83 9.32
C ILE A 87 11.51 3.17 9.04
N ASN A 88 10.59 3.59 9.91
CA ASN A 88 9.98 4.91 9.80
C ASN A 88 11.02 6.04 9.94
N ARG A 89 10.65 7.24 9.52
CA ARG A 89 11.53 8.41 9.52
C ARG A 89 12.09 8.76 10.90
N GLU A 90 11.33 8.49 11.96
CA GLU A 90 11.73 8.70 13.35
C GLU A 90 12.76 7.67 13.85
N GLY A 91 13.00 6.59 13.10
CA GLY A 91 14.02 5.59 13.42
C GLY A 91 13.65 4.65 14.55
N ASN A 92 12.36 4.48 14.85
CA ASN A 92 11.90 3.77 16.05
C ASN A 92 10.79 2.73 15.80
N THR A 93 10.40 2.52 14.54
CA THR A 93 9.34 1.57 14.16
C THR A 93 9.71 0.86 12.86
N ILE A 94 9.80 -0.46 12.88
CA ILE A 94 10.00 -1.26 11.66
C ILE A 94 8.69 -1.28 10.87
N LEU A 95 8.72 -0.82 9.62
CA LEU A 95 7.59 -0.81 8.70
C LEU A 95 7.52 -2.08 7.86
N GLU A 96 8.67 -2.60 7.45
CA GLU A 96 8.79 -3.80 6.61
C GLU A 96 10.20 -4.41 6.74
N PHE A 97 10.34 -5.72 6.51
CA PHE A 97 11.63 -6.40 6.50
C PHE A 97 11.53 -7.74 5.74
N SER A 98 12.64 -8.20 5.16
CA SER A 98 12.71 -9.48 4.43
C SER A 98 14.15 -9.92 4.18
N VAL A 99 14.42 -11.24 4.22
CA VAL A 99 15.70 -11.85 3.80
C VAL A 99 15.97 -11.77 2.30
N GLY A 100 15.00 -11.29 1.51
CA GLY A 100 15.13 -11.10 0.07
C GLY A 100 15.72 -9.74 -0.31
N THR A 101 15.82 -9.51 -1.62
CA THR A 101 16.18 -8.20 -2.19
C THR A 101 14.95 -7.29 -2.24
N PRO A 102 15.03 -6.00 -1.88
CA PRO A 102 13.89 -5.10 -1.96
C PRO A 102 13.46 -4.89 -3.42
N ALA A 103 12.16 -4.68 -3.64
CA ALA A 103 11.57 -4.54 -4.97
C ALA A 103 12.27 -3.45 -5.82
N TYR A 104 12.66 -2.34 -5.20
CA TYR A 104 13.33 -1.22 -5.88
C TYR A 104 14.68 -1.61 -6.50
N ASP A 105 15.37 -2.61 -5.97
CA ASP A 105 16.67 -3.02 -6.48
C ASP A 105 16.52 -4.00 -7.66
N ASN A 106 15.37 -4.65 -7.74
CA ASN A 106 15.02 -5.56 -8.83
C ASN A 106 14.27 -4.86 -9.98
N MET A 107 13.94 -3.57 -9.83
CA MET A 107 13.23 -2.82 -10.88
C MET A 107 14.06 -2.72 -12.17
N SER A 108 13.37 -2.49 -13.29
CA SER A 108 14.03 -2.35 -14.59
C SER A 108 15.03 -1.19 -14.59
N GLU A 109 16.12 -1.33 -15.35
CA GLU A 109 17.14 -0.27 -15.47
C GLU A 109 16.58 1.07 -15.98
N THR A 110 15.45 1.04 -16.70
CA THR A 110 14.73 2.24 -17.13
C THR A 110 14.09 3.04 -15.98
N LEU A 111 13.86 2.40 -14.83
CA LEU A 111 13.34 3.03 -13.61
C LEU A 111 14.47 3.39 -12.63
N LYS A 112 15.67 2.83 -12.81
CA LYS A 112 16.88 3.10 -12.01
C LYS A 112 17.63 4.33 -12.52
N THR A 113 16.99 5.48 -12.45
CA THR A 113 17.66 6.77 -12.69
C THR A 113 18.08 7.39 -11.37
N ASP A 114 19.13 8.21 -11.38
CA ASP A 114 19.58 8.94 -10.17
C ASP A 114 18.52 9.92 -9.65
N GLU A 115 17.57 10.31 -10.51
CA GLU A 115 16.46 11.20 -10.19
C GLU A 115 15.21 10.46 -9.72
N ALA A 116 15.19 9.12 -9.78
CA ALA A 116 14.05 8.33 -9.38
C ALA A 116 13.85 8.34 -7.86
N LYS A 117 12.68 8.77 -7.41
CA LYS A 117 12.27 8.66 -6.01
C LYS A 117 11.65 7.29 -5.77
N ARG A 118 12.14 6.61 -4.75
CA ARG A 118 11.53 5.37 -4.24
C ARG A 118 10.43 5.76 -3.27
N VAL A 119 9.23 5.26 -3.53
CA VAL A 119 8.02 5.64 -2.82
C VAL A 119 7.49 4.43 -2.07
N TYR A 120 7.13 4.64 -0.81
CA TYR A 120 6.60 3.63 0.07
C TYR A 120 5.27 4.09 0.66
N VAL A 121 4.17 3.52 0.15
CA VAL A 121 2.81 3.85 0.59
C VAL A 121 2.10 2.57 0.97
N ASN A 122 1.73 2.42 2.24
CA ASN A 122 0.94 1.28 2.73
C ASN A 122 1.53 -0.11 2.38
N ALA A 123 2.85 -0.25 2.48
CA ALA A 123 3.58 -1.46 2.09
C ALA A 123 3.38 -1.84 0.61
N MET A 124 3.31 -0.83 -0.26
CA MET A 124 3.41 -0.97 -1.70
C MET A 124 4.66 -0.21 -2.17
N PRO A 125 5.65 -0.92 -2.73
CA PRO A 125 6.81 -0.27 -3.31
C PRO A 125 6.42 0.37 -4.64
N ALA A 126 6.83 1.62 -4.84
CA ALA A 126 6.64 2.32 -6.09
C ALA A 126 7.82 3.24 -6.40
N VAL A 127 7.87 3.74 -7.62
CA VAL A 127 8.96 4.58 -8.10
C VAL A 127 8.40 5.74 -8.90
N LEU A 128 8.77 6.95 -8.53
CA LEU A 128 8.54 8.14 -9.34
C LEU A 128 9.81 8.46 -10.13
N ASN A 129 9.75 8.35 -11.44
CA ASN A 129 10.83 8.75 -12.34
C ASN A 129 10.35 9.89 -13.25
N GLY A 130 10.88 11.09 -13.04
CA GLY A 130 10.34 12.31 -13.64
C GLY A 130 8.90 12.53 -13.18
N THR A 131 7.94 12.48 -14.10
CA THR A 131 6.51 12.56 -13.77
C THR A 131 5.85 11.20 -13.66
N ILE A 132 6.52 10.10 -14.02
CA ILE A 132 5.91 8.78 -14.10
C ILE A 132 6.06 8.03 -12.79
N TYR A 133 4.94 7.82 -12.11
CA TYR A 133 4.83 6.93 -10.96
C TYR A 133 4.57 5.51 -11.45
N SER A 134 5.32 4.55 -10.93
CA SER A 134 5.24 3.15 -11.30
C SER A 134 5.12 2.29 -10.04
N GLU A 135 3.99 1.63 -9.86
CA GLU A 135 3.77 0.65 -8.79
C GLU A 135 4.54 -0.63 -9.12
N LEU A 136 5.26 -1.16 -8.13
CA LEU A 136 6.04 -2.37 -8.28
C LEU A 136 5.38 -3.53 -7.52
N ASN A 137 5.48 -4.74 -8.06
CA ASN A 137 5.33 -5.93 -7.25
C ASN A 137 6.60 -6.20 -6.44
N MET A 138 6.57 -7.20 -5.55
CA MET A 138 7.72 -7.52 -4.70
C MET A 138 8.95 -8.04 -5.46
N SER A 139 8.78 -8.50 -6.70
CA SER A 139 9.89 -8.85 -7.59
C SER A 139 10.46 -7.66 -8.37
N GLY A 140 9.95 -6.44 -8.16
CA GLY A 140 10.40 -5.23 -8.85
C GLY A 140 9.77 -5.01 -10.24
N GLU A 141 8.82 -5.85 -10.65
CA GLU A 141 8.12 -5.66 -11.93
C GLU A 141 7.05 -4.59 -11.80
N THR A 142 6.93 -3.74 -12.82
CA THR A 142 5.91 -2.71 -12.88
C THR A 142 4.53 -3.33 -13.07
N LEU A 143 3.64 -3.10 -12.10
CA LEU A 143 2.23 -3.49 -12.18
C LEU A 143 1.44 -2.47 -13.00
N LYS A 144 1.69 -1.19 -12.73
CA LYS A 144 1.02 -0.05 -13.38
C LYS A 144 1.94 1.14 -13.35
N SER A 145 1.88 1.96 -14.39
CA SER A 145 2.50 3.29 -14.42
C SER A 145 1.50 4.36 -14.82
N PHE A 146 1.69 5.55 -14.30
CA PHE A 146 0.89 6.72 -14.61
C PHE A 146 1.68 7.99 -14.39
N ASP A 147 1.23 9.09 -14.97
CA ASP A 147 1.82 10.40 -14.70
C ASP A 147 1.24 10.97 -13.40
N ALA A 148 2.10 11.17 -12.41
CA ALA A 148 1.79 11.58 -11.04
C ALA A 148 1.27 13.01 -10.95
N PHE A 149 1.66 13.88 -11.88
CA PHE A 149 1.37 15.31 -11.83
C PHE A 149 0.26 15.73 -12.80
N THR A 150 -0.19 14.81 -13.64
CA THR A 150 -1.41 14.92 -14.46
C THR A 150 -2.57 14.07 -13.92
N GLY A 151 -2.35 13.33 -12.82
CA GLY A 151 -3.40 12.86 -11.90
C GLY A 151 -3.99 11.48 -12.15
N ALA A 152 -3.17 10.46 -12.47
CA ALA A 152 -3.68 9.11 -12.74
C ALA A 152 -3.29 8.03 -11.68
N GLU A 153 -3.38 8.36 -10.39
CA GLU A 153 -3.20 7.37 -9.29
C GLU A 153 -4.29 6.27 -9.27
N LEU A 154 -3.98 5.16 -8.59
CA LEU A 154 -4.97 4.39 -7.83
C LEU A 154 -4.89 4.82 -6.36
N MET A 155 -5.54 5.92 -5.98
CA MET A 155 -5.67 6.33 -4.58
C MET A 155 -6.58 5.34 -3.85
N TYR A 156 -6.11 4.77 -2.74
CA TYR A 156 -7.00 4.17 -1.75
C TYR A 156 -7.34 5.25 -0.73
N ASP A 157 -8.63 5.50 -0.57
CA ASP A 157 -9.17 6.51 0.33
C ASP A 157 -10.23 5.83 1.21
N PRO A 158 -9.82 5.01 2.20
CA PRO A 158 -10.74 4.21 3.00
C PRO A 158 -11.58 5.12 3.89
N HIS A 159 -12.87 4.83 3.96
CA HIS A 159 -13.83 5.56 4.79
C HIS A 159 -14.48 4.62 5.79
N GLU A 160 -14.72 5.14 7.00
CA GLU A 160 -15.54 4.50 8.01
C GLU A 160 -16.99 4.38 7.50
N GLN A 161 -17.63 3.24 7.78
CA GLN A 161 -19.01 2.99 7.39
C GLN A 161 -19.97 3.68 8.37
N GLY A 162 -21.04 4.29 7.86
CA GLY A 162 -22.09 4.88 8.69
C GLY A 162 -23.12 3.87 9.22
N GLY A 163 -23.17 2.66 8.65
CA GLY A 163 -24.23 1.70 8.92
C GLY A 163 -23.87 0.25 8.59
N ASN A 164 -24.63 -0.39 7.69
CA ASN A 164 -24.44 -1.80 7.35
C ASN A 164 -23.11 -2.03 6.60
N CYS A 165 -22.38 -3.11 6.93
CA CYS A 165 -21.08 -3.40 6.34
C CYS A 165 -21.12 -3.63 4.82
N ILE A 166 -22.20 -4.18 4.27
CA ILE A 166 -22.35 -4.35 2.82
C ILE A 166 -22.46 -3.00 2.14
N VAL A 167 -23.23 -2.07 2.73
CA VAL A 167 -23.37 -0.70 2.23
C VAL A 167 -22.02 0.02 2.29
N GLY A 168 -21.34 -0.02 3.44
CA GLY A 168 -20.04 0.60 3.62
C GLY A 168 -18.97 0.07 2.66
N ALA A 169 -18.93 -1.26 2.44
CA ALA A 169 -17.98 -1.88 1.53
C ALA A 169 -18.26 -1.56 0.06
N ILE A 170 -19.53 -1.61 -0.38
CA ILE A 170 -19.88 -1.18 -1.74
C ILE A 170 -19.55 0.29 -1.94
N SER A 171 -19.81 1.14 -0.95
CA SER A 171 -19.55 2.58 -1.01
C SER A 171 -18.05 2.88 -1.09
N ASN A 172 -17.23 2.24 -0.26
CA ASN A 172 -15.75 2.30 -0.36
C ASN A 172 -15.26 1.85 -1.75
N LEU A 173 -15.83 0.79 -2.31
CA LEU A 173 -15.47 0.33 -3.64
C LEU A 173 -15.86 1.33 -4.74
N MET A 174 -17.07 1.91 -4.69
CA MET A 174 -17.51 2.91 -5.65
C MET A 174 -16.74 4.22 -5.52
N TRP A 175 -16.45 4.64 -4.28
CA TRP A 175 -15.61 5.79 -3.99
C TRP A 175 -14.21 5.61 -4.57
N HIS A 176 -13.59 4.45 -4.31
CA HIS A 176 -12.31 4.09 -4.91
C HIS A 176 -12.35 4.16 -6.44
N TRP A 177 -13.35 3.59 -7.11
CA TRP A 177 -13.43 3.70 -8.58
C TRP A 177 -13.66 5.14 -9.06
N SER A 178 -14.37 5.97 -8.29
CA SER A 178 -14.64 7.36 -8.64
C SER A 178 -13.37 8.20 -8.70
N ILE A 179 -12.48 8.05 -7.72
CA ILE A 179 -11.19 8.75 -7.69
C ILE A 179 -10.17 8.12 -8.64
N ASN A 180 -10.46 6.93 -9.19
CA ASN A 180 -9.57 6.16 -10.05
C ASN A 180 -10.13 5.89 -11.45
N GLY A 181 -10.60 6.96 -12.09
CA GLY A 181 -10.93 6.97 -13.53
C GLY A 181 -12.41 6.82 -13.88
N TYR A 182 -13.30 6.62 -12.90
CA TYR A 182 -14.75 6.59 -13.07
C TYR A 182 -15.45 7.71 -12.29
N SER A 183 -14.96 8.95 -12.42
CA SER A 183 -15.36 10.12 -11.61
C SER A 183 -16.85 10.37 -11.49
N ASN A 184 -17.65 10.02 -12.50
CA ASN A 184 -19.11 10.16 -12.45
C ASN A 184 -19.77 9.30 -11.35
N LEU A 185 -19.08 8.27 -10.83
CA LEU A 185 -19.61 7.43 -9.75
C LEU A 185 -19.84 8.18 -8.43
N ALA A 186 -19.13 9.29 -8.17
CA ALA A 186 -19.31 10.07 -6.94
C ALA A 186 -19.29 11.60 -7.19
N ASN A 187 -19.46 12.03 -8.45
CA ASN A 187 -19.35 13.44 -8.81
C ASN A 187 -20.37 14.31 -8.03
N GLY A 188 -19.85 15.29 -7.29
CA GLY A 188 -20.66 16.18 -6.47
C GLY A 188 -21.27 15.54 -5.21
N MET A 189 -20.79 14.36 -4.81
CA MET A 189 -21.28 13.63 -3.63
C MET A 189 -20.23 13.61 -2.52
N THR A 190 -20.68 13.55 -1.27
CA THR A 190 -19.83 13.10 -0.15
C THR A 190 -19.87 11.57 -0.06
N PHE A 191 -18.98 10.99 0.74
CA PHE A 191 -18.98 9.55 0.98
C PHE A 191 -20.32 9.08 1.57
N GLU A 192 -20.88 9.81 2.54
CA GLU A 192 -22.20 9.51 3.14
C GLU A 192 -23.32 9.63 2.10
N GLY A 193 -23.18 10.51 1.11
CA GLY A 193 -24.09 10.60 -0.02
C GLY A 193 -24.07 9.34 -0.88
N VAL A 194 -22.89 8.76 -1.10
CA VAL A 194 -22.74 7.47 -1.80
C VAL A 194 -23.37 6.35 -0.96
N GLU A 195 -23.08 6.30 0.34
CA GLU A 195 -23.68 5.31 1.26
C GLU A 195 -25.21 5.37 1.24
N ALA A 196 -25.81 6.55 1.30
CA ALA A 196 -27.26 6.71 1.29
C ALA A 196 -27.92 6.18 0.01
N GLU A 197 -27.27 6.32 -1.14
CA GLU A 197 -27.81 5.81 -2.40
C GLU A 197 -27.65 4.29 -2.52
N ILE A 198 -26.50 3.75 -2.10
CA ILE A 198 -26.27 2.31 -2.02
C ILE A 198 -27.26 1.66 -1.05
N ASP A 199 -27.48 2.26 0.12
CA ASP A 199 -28.44 1.81 1.13
C ASP A 199 -29.87 1.74 0.56
N ARG A 200 -30.29 2.81 -0.14
CA ARG A 200 -31.60 2.83 -0.82
C ARG A 200 -31.72 1.71 -1.86
N LEU A 201 -30.69 1.49 -2.67
CA LEU A 201 -30.69 0.49 -3.74
C LEU A 201 -30.73 -0.94 -3.16
N ILE A 202 -29.86 -1.26 -2.19
CA ILE A 202 -29.81 -2.61 -1.63
C ILE A 202 -31.12 -2.98 -0.92
N ASN A 203 -31.75 -2.01 -0.24
CA ASN A 203 -33.08 -2.20 0.35
C ASN A 203 -34.15 -2.46 -0.73
N SER A 204 -34.08 -1.79 -1.88
CA SER A 204 -35.00 -2.04 -3.01
C SER A 204 -34.84 -3.43 -3.64
N HIS A 205 -33.68 -4.08 -3.43
CA HIS A 205 -33.41 -5.45 -3.87
C HIS A 205 -33.70 -6.52 -2.80
N GLY A 206 -34.27 -6.15 -1.66
CA GLY A 206 -34.65 -7.10 -0.60
C GLY A 206 -33.75 -7.09 0.63
N GLY A 207 -32.95 -6.03 0.82
CA GLY A 207 -32.19 -5.78 2.05
C GLY A 207 -30.74 -6.29 2.01
N TYR A 208 -30.08 -6.27 3.17
CA TYR A 208 -28.64 -6.49 3.33
C TYR A 208 -28.24 -7.97 3.19
N ALA A 209 -28.26 -8.48 1.96
CA ALA A 209 -27.82 -9.83 1.63
C ALA A 209 -26.78 -9.82 0.51
N ASN A 210 -25.81 -10.72 0.58
CA ASN A 210 -24.74 -10.84 -0.42
C ASN A 210 -25.28 -11.06 -1.84
N ASP A 211 -26.41 -11.76 -1.98
CA ASP A 211 -27.08 -12.01 -3.27
C ASP A 211 -27.64 -10.74 -3.92
N ASN A 212 -27.86 -9.68 -3.15
CA ASN A 212 -28.36 -8.40 -3.65
C ASN A 212 -27.25 -7.46 -4.15
N ILE A 213 -25.98 -7.78 -3.83
CA ILE A 213 -24.81 -6.97 -4.22
C ILE A 213 -24.74 -6.76 -5.75
N PRO A 214 -24.89 -7.79 -6.61
CA PRO A 214 -24.77 -7.59 -8.05
C PRO A 214 -25.81 -6.65 -8.64
N ALA A 215 -27.06 -6.72 -8.19
CA ALA A 215 -28.12 -5.84 -8.66
C ALA A 215 -27.89 -4.40 -8.16
N THR A 216 -27.56 -4.25 -6.88
CA THR A 216 -27.26 -2.95 -6.24
C THR A 216 -26.15 -2.20 -6.99
N ILE A 217 -25.02 -2.84 -7.24
CA ILE A 217 -23.88 -2.21 -7.94
C ILE A 217 -24.24 -1.89 -9.39
N LYS A 218 -24.96 -2.77 -10.09
CA LYS A 218 -25.38 -2.53 -11.48
C LYS A 218 -26.28 -1.31 -11.58
N ASP A 219 -27.28 -1.21 -10.72
CA ASP A 219 -28.24 -0.11 -10.73
C ASP A 219 -27.57 1.20 -10.29
N TYR A 220 -26.65 1.17 -9.32
CA TYR A 220 -25.84 2.34 -8.95
C TYR A 220 -24.99 2.84 -10.12
N VAL A 221 -24.18 1.96 -10.74
CA VAL A 221 -23.31 2.37 -11.85
C VAL A 221 -24.13 2.95 -13.01
N LYS A 222 -25.28 2.36 -13.32
CA LYS A 222 -26.19 2.87 -14.36
C LYS A 222 -26.90 4.17 -13.98
N SER A 223 -27.25 4.38 -12.71
CA SER A 223 -27.82 5.66 -12.26
C SER A 223 -26.81 6.82 -12.39
N LYS A 224 -25.52 6.52 -12.23
CA LYS A 224 -24.42 7.49 -12.29
C LYS A 224 -23.97 7.82 -13.71
N ASP A 225 -23.81 6.81 -14.55
CA ASP A 225 -23.41 7.03 -15.95
C ASP A 225 -23.86 5.87 -16.84
N ASN A 226 -24.75 6.16 -17.78
CA ASN A 226 -25.27 5.16 -18.71
C ASN A 226 -24.19 4.59 -19.65
N SER A 227 -23.09 5.30 -19.87
CA SER A 227 -21.94 4.83 -20.66
C SER A 227 -21.11 3.78 -19.92
N TYR A 228 -21.14 3.75 -18.58
CA TYR A 228 -20.40 2.75 -17.83
C TYR A 228 -21.10 1.40 -17.89
N SER A 229 -20.30 0.33 -18.00
CA SER A 229 -20.76 -1.04 -17.90
C SER A 229 -20.09 -1.71 -16.70
N VAL A 230 -20.83 -2.58 -16.03
CA VAL A 230 -20.31 -3.31 -14.87
C VAL A 230 -20.71 -4.77 -14.92
N THR A 231 -19.74 -5.65 -14.67
CA THR A 231 -19.96 -7.06 -14.40
C THR A 231 -19.66 -7.32 -12.93
N VAL A 232 -20.63 -7.92 -12.24
CA VAL A 232 -20.51 -8.29 -10.83
C VAL A 232 -20.77 -9.78 -10.69
N THR A 233 -19.80 -10.49 -10.13
CA THR A 233 -19.86 -11.95 -9.98
C THR A 233 -19.54 -12.34 -8.55
N ASN A 234 -20.54 -12.88 -7.87
CA ASN A 234 -20.40 -13.43 -6.53
C ASN A 234 -19.76 -14.82 -6.57
N LYS A 235 -18.95 -15.10 -5.55
CA LYS A 235 -18.36 -16.41 -5.30
C LYS A 235 -18.44 -16.71 -3.81
N TRP A 236 -19.19 -17.75 -3.48
CA TRP A 236 -19.21 -18.34 -2.15
C TRP A 236 -17.98 -19.21 -1.93
N ASN A 237 -17.45 -19.18 -0.70
CA ASN A 237 -16.26 -19.89 -0.25
C ASN A 237 -15.08 -19.72 -1.23
N PRO A 238 -14.63 -18.47 -1.48
CA PRO A 238 -13.44 -18.21 -2.29
C PRO A 238 -12.22 -18.91 -1.66
N SER A 239 -11.27 -19.36 -2.48
CA SER A 239 -9.93 -19.67 -1.99
C SER A 239 -9.09 -18.41 -1.93
N PHE A 240 -8.00 -18.43 -1.16
CA PHE A 240 -7.05 -17.32 -1.13
C PHE A 240 -6.52 -17.00 -2.53
N THR A 241 -6.22 -18.02 -3.34
CA THR A 241 -5.80 -17.86 -4.74
C THR A 241 -6.84 -17.14 -5.59
N ASN A 242 -8.14 -17.33 -5.32
CA ASN A 242 -9.19 -16.61 -6.05
C ASN A 242 -9.14 -15.10 -5.75
N VAL A 243 -8.91 -14.74 -4.48
CA VAL A 243 -8.79 -13.35 -4.04
C VAL A 243 -7.50 -12.74 -4.56
N LYS A 244 -6.35 -13.39 -4.31
CA LYS A 244 -5.01 -12.98 -4.79
C LYS A 244 -5.00 -12.71 -6.30
N SER A 245 -5.62 -13.59 -7.09
CA SER A 245 -5.71 -13.41 -8.54
C SER A 245 -6.54 -12.20 -8.97
N GLU A 246 -7.56 -11.81 -8.20
CA GLU A 246 -8.40 -10.66 -8.54
C GLU A 246 -7.72 -9.35 -8.14
N VAL A 247 -7.26 -9.29 -6.88
CA VAL A 247 -6.63 -8.09 -6.30
C VAL A 247 -5.29 -7.75 -6.93
N GLY A 248 -4.65 -8.70 -7.61
CA GLY A 248 -3.51 -8.39 -8.48
C GLY A 248 -3.85 -7.49 -9.67
N SER A 249 -5.14 -7.24 -9.94
CA SER A 249 -5.58 -6.35 -11.02
C SER A 249 -6.57 -5.27 -10.59
N ARG A 250 -7.41 -5.53 -9.59
CA ARG A 250 -8.47 -4.64 -9.14
C ARG A 250 -9.01 -5.03 -7.76
N PRO A 251 -9.53 -4.10 -6.95
CA PRO A 251 -10.16 -4.47 -5.69
C PRO A 251 -11.42 -5.31 -5.89
N CYS A 252 -11.77 -6.09 -4.87
CA CYS A 252 -12.99 -6.89 -4.84
C CYS A 252 -13.66 -6.81 -3.47
N LEU A 253 -14.95 -7.10 -3.39
CA LEU A 253 -15.60 -7.27 -2.09
C LEU A 253 -15.17 -8.60 -1.48
N LEU A 254 -14.92 -8.61 -0.18
CA LEU A 254 -14.51 -9.79 0.58
C LEU A 254 -15.31 -9.88 1.89
N GLY A 255 -16.02 -10.99 2.05
CA GLY A 255 -16.79 -11.31 3.23
C GLY A 255 -15.99 -12.10 4.26
N PHE A 256 -16.30 -11.83 5.52
CA PHE A 256 -15.85 -12.53 6.70
C PHE A 256 -17.09 -13.03 7.45
N ALA A 257 -17.24 -14.33 7.62
CA ALA A 257 -18.32 -14.93 8.39
C ALA A 257 -18.22 -14.61 9.89
N ALA A 258 -19.28 -14.93 10.64
CA ALA A 258 -19.22 -14.97 12.09
C ALA A 258 -18.13 -15.95 12.58
N GLY A 259 -17.46 -15.60 13.67
CA GLY A 259 -16.25 -16.30 14.14
C GLY A 259 -14.97 -15.85 13.43
N SER A 260 -15.03 -14.76 12.68
CA SER A 260 -13.87 -14.07 12.14
C SER A 260 -13.27 -13.09 13.16
N PRO A 261 -12.09 -12.49 12.90
CA PRO A 261 -11.49 -11.47 13.76
C PRO A 261 -12.33 -10.19 13.94
N TYR A 262 -13.45 -10.04 13.22
CA TYR A 262 -14.36 -8.92 13.38
C TYR A 262 -15.42 -9.18 14.46
N SER A 263 -16.06 -10.35 14.43
CA SER A 263 -17.16 -10.68 15.36
C SER A 263 -17.39 -12.18 15.43
N ASP A 264 -17.66 -12.67 16.64
CA ASP A 264 -18.06 -14.06 16.88
C ASP A 264 -19.50 -14.35 16.45
N LYS A 265 -20.32 -13.33 16.21
CA LYS A 265 -21.78 -13.46 16.03
C LYS A 265 -22.30 -12.98 14.69
N GLU A 266 -21.59 -12.06 14.06
CA GLU A 266 -22.02 -11.39 12.85
C GLU A 266 -20.93 -11.46 11.79
N GLY A 267 -21.34 -11.54 10.53
CA GLY A 267 -20.41 -11.40 9.41
C GLY A 267 -20.06 -9.94 9.15
N HIS A 268 -18.96 -9.73 8.43
CA HIS A 268 -18.48 -8.42 8.04
C HIS A 268 -18.09 -8.40 6.57
N MET A 269 -18.50 -7.37 5.84
CA MET A 269 -18.15 -7.17 4.44
C MET A 269 -17.10 -6.07 4.33
N THR A 270 -16.10 -6.27 3.48
CA THR A 270 -14.98 -5.34 3.29
C THR A 270 -14.64 -5.20 1.80
N VAL A 271 -13.74 -4.27 1.47
CA VAL A 271 -13.09 -4.24 0.16
C VAL A 271 -11.67 -4.77 0.29
N CYS A 272 -11.37 -5.90 -0.35
CA CYS A 272 -10.01 -6.40 -0.44
C CYS A 272 -9.26 -5.67 -1.57
N VAL A 273 -8.14 -5.07 -1.21
CA VAL A 273 -7.30 -4.27 -2.11
C VAL A 273 -5.94 -4.92 -2.36
N GLY A 274 -5.59 -5.94 -1.59
CA GLY A 274 -4.32 -6.64 -1.73
C GLY A 274 -4.25 -7.92 -0.89
N THR A 275 -3.21 -8.70 -1.12
CA THR A 275 -2.92 -9.92 -0.36
C THR A 275 -1.45 -10.01 -0.04
N ARG A 276 -1.11 -10.65 1.08
CA ARG A 276 0.27 -10.94 1.50
C ARG A 276 0.36 -12.39 1.95
N GLU A 277 1.49 -13.04 1.71
CA GLU A 277 1.80 -14.37 2.24
C GLU A 277 3.18 -14.33 2.85
N VAL A 278 3.29 -14.66 4.15
CA VAL A 278 4.55 -14.70 4.89
C VAL A 278 4.53 -15.94 5.79
N ASN A 279 5.61 -16.72 5.73
CA ASN A 279 5.82 -17.95 6.51
C ASN A 279 4.65 -18.93 6.39
N GLY A 280 4.12 -19.07 5.16
CA GLY A 280 2.95 -19.92 4.87
C GLY A 280 1.62 -19.40 5.41
N VAL A 281 1.61 -18.23 6.06
CA VAL A 281 0.40 -17.56 6.53
C VAL A 281 -0.08 -16.55 5.50
N GLN A 282 -1.32 -16.71 5.10
CA GLN A 282 -1.99 -15.88 4.10
C GLN A 282 -2.74 -14.73 4.79
N TYR A 283 -2.71 -13.54 4.19
CA TYR A 283 -3.34 -12.32 4.68
C TYR A 283 -4.02 -11.55 3.54
N CYS A 284 -5.10 -10.86 3.86
CA CYS A 284 -5.78 -9.90 3.00
C CYS A 284 -5.61 -8.49 3.56
N LYS A 285 -5.34 -7.53 2.67
CA LYS A 285 -5.35 -6.10 2.95
C LYS A 285 -6.71 -5.54 2.55
N VAL A 286 -7.41 -4.89 3.47
CA VAL A 286 -8.80 -4.49 3.28
C VAL A 286 -9.09 -3.04 3.70
N MET A 287 -9.99 -2.38 2.97
CA MET A 287 -10.76 -1.24 3.50
C MET A 287 -11.88 -1.86 4.33
N ASP A 288 -11.74 -1.81 5.66
CA ASP A 288 -12.63 -2.56 6.57
C ASP A 288 -13.87 -1.79 7.01
N GLY A 289 -13.99 -0.51 6.67
CA GLY A 289 -15.13 0.32 7.07
C GLY A 289 -15.16 0.65 8.57
N TRP A 290 -14.15 0.27 9.35
CA TRP A 290 -14.03 0.62 10.78
C TRP A 290 -12.88 1.59 11.04
N SER A 291 -12.09 1.88 10.02
CA SER A 291 -11.01 2.85 10.06
C SER A 291 -10.81 3.52 8.71
N THR A 292 -10.12 4.65 8.71
CA THR A 292 -9.65 5.35 7.51
C THR A 292 -8.32 4.80 6.97
N SER A 293 -7.98 3.56 7.33
CA SER A 293 -6.71 2.92 6.99
C SER A 293 -6.95 1.53 6.39
N ILE A 294 -5.98 1.04 5.64
CA ILE A 294 -5.99 -0.35 5.18
C ILE A 294 -5.63 -1.26 6.34
N SER A 295 -6.51 -2.20 6.66
CA SER A 295 -6.32 -3.22 7.69
C SER A 295 -5.80 -4.52 7.07
N GLU A 296 -4.83 -5.17 7.71
CA GLU A 296 -4.43 -6.54 7.37
C GLU A 296 -5.21 -7.54 8.23
N LYS A 297 -5.82 -8.53 7.58
CA LYS A 297 -6.53 -9.63 8.25
C LYS A 297 -5.97 -10.95 7.77
N LYS A 298 -5.72 -11.87 8.70
CA LYS A 298 -5.34 -13.25 8.37
C LYS A 298 -6.41 -13.87 7.49
N TRP A 299 -6.00 -14.69 6.53
CA TRP A 299 -6.90 -15.52 5.76
C TRP A 299 -7.33 -16.73 6.61
N GLY A 300 -8.61 -17.08 6.55
CA GLY A 300 -9.12 -18.22 7.30
C GLY A 300 -10.32 -18.88 6.64
N SER A 301 -10.81 -19.93 7.28
CA SER A 301 -12.06 -20.61 6.87
C SER A 301 -13.30 -19.72 6.99
N TYR A 302 -13.19 -18.59 7.68
CA TYR A 302 -14.25 -17.59 7.78
C TYR A 302 -14.37 -16.70 6.55
N ASN A 303 -13.43 -16.72 5.59
CA ASN A 303 -13.58 -15.97 4.35
C ASN A 303 -14.56 -16.70 3.42
N ASP A 304 -15.84 -16.40 3.57
CA ASP A 304 -16.96 -17.17 3.03
C ASP A 304 -17.55 -16.56 1.74
N PHE A 305 -17.12 -15.36 1.37
CA PHE A 305 -17.68 -14.65 0.23
C PHE A 305 -16.67 -13.73 -0.46
N MET A 306 -16.79 -13.64 -1.79
CA MET A 306 -16.10 -12.67 -2.61
C MET A 306 -17.05 -12.16 -3.69
N SER A 307 -17.01 -10.86 -4.01
CA SER A 307 -17.66 -10.32 -5.21
C SER A 307 -16.64 -9.61 -6.09
N LYS A 308 -16.49 -10.13 -7.32
CA LYS A 308 -15.65 -9.52 -8.36
C LYS A 308 -16.44 -8.41 -9.03
N VAL A 309 -15.86 -7.23 -9.14
CA VAL A 309 -16.50 -6.06 -9.76
C VAL A 309 -15.59 -5.53 -10.86
N LYS A 310 -16.06 -5.64 -12.11
CA LYS A 310 -15.34 -5.18 -13.28
C LYS A 310 -16.12 -4.07 -13.97
N LEU A 311 -15.57 -2.86 -13.94
CA LEU A 311 -16.06 -1.72 -14.70
C LEU A 311 -15.38 -1.63 -16.08
N SER A 312 -16.12 -1.08 -17.05
CA SER A 312 -15.63 -0.68 -18.37
C SER A 312 -16.42 0.51 -18.91
N LYS A 313 -15.82 1.25 -19.84
CA LYS A 313 -16.44 2.33 -20.63
C LYS A 313 -16.71 1.87 -22.04
#